data_AF-A0A889XPQ7-F1
#
_entry.id   AF-A0A889XPQ7-F1
#
_cell.length_a   1.000
_cell.length_b   1.000
_cell.length_c   1.000
_cell.angle_alpha   90.00
_cell.angle_beta   90.00
_cell.angle_gamma   90.00
#
_symmetry.space_group_name_H-M   'P 1'
#
loop_
_entity.id
_entity.type
_entity.pdbx_description
1 polymer ?
#
loop_
_entity_poly.entity_id
_entity_poly.type
_entity_poly.pdbx_seq_one_letter_code
_entity_poly.pdbx_strand_id
1 'polypeptide(L)'
;MVISLKTSENEMDYRGSKPVILNNITVKEQRVDGSSLIKPHFINVRCTLGCSERNRGVKLGFNLQQGWNPYVKVPSKLFGLKEFSTCDSAHARTVNPGVWSGLIDGEGSFGITVDKSKTRQLGWRALLKFQLGLHTKDLNVLYLLQQHLGGIGSIHLAKKRDIVNYSIDSIEDLNKLILYLDKYPLLTQKAADFLLFKQAVKLV
;
A
#
# COMPACT_ATOMS: atom_id res chain seq x y z
N MET A 1 -45.09 -40.92 -28.77
CA MET A 1 -43.69 -41.11 -29.17
C MET A 1 -42.97 -39.79 -28.95
N VAL A 2 -42.29 -39.66 -27.81
CA VAL A 2 -41.63 -38.43 -27.36
C VAL A 2 -40.14 -38.62 -27.61
N ILE A 3 -39.55 -37.75 -28.45
CA ILE A 3 -38.15 -37.83 -28.85
C ILE A 3 -37.37 -36.89 -27.94
N SER A 4 -36.64 -37.44 -26.98
CA SER A 4 -35.73 -36.70 -26.11
C SER A 4 -34.40 -36.49 -26.84
N LEU A 5 -34.07 -35.24 -27.18
CA LEU A 5 -32.76 -34.87 -27.69
C LEU A 5 -31.78 -34.70 -26.52
N LYS A 6 -30.76 -35.55 -26.48
CA LYS A 6 -29.58 -35.41 -25.61
C LYS A 6 -28.67 -34.33 -26.19
N THR A 7 -28.46 -33.25 -25.46
CA THR A 7 -27.38 -32.28 -25.74
C THR A 7 -26.07 -32.82 -25.17
N SER A 8 -25.07 -33.04 -26.04
CA SER A 8 -23.69 -33.30 -25.65
C SER A 8 -22.93 -31.97 -25.58
N GLU A 9 -22.49 -31.59 -24.38
CA GLU A 9 -21.58 -30.48 -24.17
C GLU A 9 -20.16 -30.97 -24.48
N ASN A 10 -19.65 -30.69 -25.67
CA ASN A 10 -18.24 -30.83 -26.03
C ASN A 10 -17.96 -30.05 -27.32
N GLU A 11 -17.87 -28.73 -27.21
CA GLU A 11 -17.18 -27.89 -28.19
C GLU A 11 -16.72 -26.62 -27.47
N MET A 12 -15.48 -26.65 -26.97
CA MET A 12 -14.77 -25.48 -26.47
C MET A 12 -14.28 -24.69 -27.67
N ASP A 13 -15.07 -23.71 -28.10
CA ASP A 13 -14.68 -22.80 -29.18
C ASP A 13 -13.36 -22.10 -28.88
N TYR A 14 -12.49 -22.10 -29.89
CA TYR A 14 -11.18 -21.46 -29.91
C TYR A 14 -11.27 -19.97 -29.52
N ARG A 15 -11.02 -19.64 -28.24
CA ARG A 15 -10.75 -18.26 -27.79
C ARG A 15 -9.34 -17.80 -28.19
N GLY A 16 -9.09 -17.74 -29.50
CA GLY A 16 -7.96 -17.02 -30.09
C GLY A 16 -8.32 -15.53 -30.23
N SER A 17 -7.55 -14.64 -29.60
CA SER A 17 -7.73 -13.19 -29.73
C SER A 17 -7.15 -12.70 -31.07
N LYS A 18 -8.00 -12.27 -32.01
CA LYS A 18 -7.57 -11.60 -33.26
C LYS A 18 -6.93 -10.24 -32.93
N PRO A 19 -5.76 -9.88 -33.49
CA PRO A 19 -5.25 -8.51 -33.40
C PRO A 19 -5.99 -7.61 -34.41
N VAL A 20 -6.47 -6.46 -33.96
CA VAL A 20 -6.91 -5.36 -34.83
C VAL A 20 -5.74 -4.40 -34.99
N ILE A 21 -5.33 -4.17 -36.24
CA ILE A 21 -4.28 -3.21 -36.59
C ILE A 21 -4.94 -1.84 -36.70
N LEU A 22 -4.75 -0.98 -35.71
CA LEU A 22 -4.80 0.46 -35.89
C LEU A 22 -3.78 1.12 -34.98
N ASN A 23 -3.00 2.02 -35.56
CA ASN A 23 -1.79 2.63 -35.03
C ASN A 23 -1.99 3.23 -33.63
N ASN A 24 -1.49 2.54 -32.61
CA ASN A 24 -0.69 3.07 -31.49
C ASN A 24 -0.35 1.91 -30.56
N ILE A 25 0.93 1.82 -30.19
CA ILE A 25 1.56 0.70 -29.47
C ILE A 25 0.75 0.37 -28.21
N THR A 26 -0.03 -0.72 -28.29
CA THR A 26 -0.69 -1.31 -27.14
C THR A 26 0.13 -2.54 -26.75
N VAL A 27 0.82 -2.45 -25.60
CA VAL A 27 1.57 -3.58 -25.04
C VAL A 27 0.54 -4.62 -24.60
N LYS A 28 0.44 -5.74 -25.32
CA LYS A 28 -0.27 -6.92 -24.84
C LYS A 28 0.42 -7.41 -23.56
N GLU A 29 -0.36 -7.67 -22.53
CA GLU A 29 0.07 -8.43 -21.36
C GLU A 29 0.54 -9.81 -21.83
N GLN A 30 1.86 -9.97 -21.99
CA GLN A 30 2.49 -11.20 -22.40
C GLN A 30 2.60 -12.10 -21.17
N ARG A 31 1.70 -13.09 -21.04
CA ARG A 31 1.91 -14.22 -20.13
C ARG A 31 3.06 -15.06 -20.71
N VAL A 32 4.26 -14.85 -20.19
CA VAL A 32 5.43 -15.66 -20.51
C VAL A 32 5.36 -16.93 -19.65
N ASP A 33 4.70 -17.96 -20.15
CA ASP A 33 4.97 -19.34 -19.73
C ASP A 33 6.00 -19.91 -20.70
N GLY A 34 7.25 -19.49 -20.53
CA GLY A 34 8.35 -19.87 -21.41
C GLY A 34 9.69 -19.68 -20.72
N SER A 35 10.12 -20.67 -19.93
CA SER A 35 11.50 -20.75 -19.46
C SER A 35 12.39 -21.23 -20.60
N SER A 36 13.03 -20.30 -21.30
CA SER A 36 14.17 -20.58 -22.17
C SER A 36 15.46 -20.47 -21.33
N LEU A 37 16.13 -21.61 -21.13
CA LEU A 37 17.44 -21.72 -20.50
C LEU A 37 18.52 -21.55 -21.57
N ILE A 38 19.25 -20.42 -21.55
CA ILE A 38 20.48 -20.24 -22.34
C ILE A 38 21.60 -19.73 -21.41
N LYS A 39 22.51 -20.65 -21.06
CA LYS A 39 23.88 -20.53 -20.50
C LYS A 39 24.10 -19.74 -19.18
N PRO A 40 25.05 -20.19 -18.33
CA PRO A 40 25.07 -19.83 -16.91
C PRO A 40 26.00 -18.64 -16.67
N HIS A 41 25.45 -17.47 -16.32
CA HIS A 41 26.15 -16.47 -15.49
C HIS A 41 25.27 -15.28 -15.05
N PHE A 42 23.98 -15.45 -14.74
CA PHE A 42 23.22 -14.36 -14.11
C PHE A 42 22.22 -14.87 -13.07
N ILE A 43 22.07 -14.07 -12.01
CA ILE A 43 21.28 -14.33 -10.80
C ILE A 43 19.79 -14.52 -11.17
N ASN A 44 19.24 -15.69 -10.82
CA ASN A 44 17.84 -16.04 -11.06
C ASN A 44 16.91 -15.30 -10.10
N VAL A 45 16.10 -14.35 -10.61
CA VAL A 45 14.92 -13.84 -9.91
C VAL A 45 13.75 -14.77 -10.25
N ARG A 46 13.31 -15.61 -9.31
CA ARG A 46 12.10 -16.41 -9.49
C ARG A 46 10.88 -15.60 -9.08
N CYS A 47 10.05 -15.25 -10.07
CA CYS A 47 8.69 -14.77 -9.83
C CYS A 47 7.77 -15.98 -9.70
N THR A 48 7.38 -16.36 -8.49
CA THR A 48 6.26 -17.31 -8.28
C THR A 48 5.00 -16.52 -7.94
N LEU A 49 4.24 -16.15 -8.97
CA LEU A 49 2.82 -15.83 -8.82
C LEU A 49 2.04 -17.13 -9.06
N GLY A 50 1.59 -17.76 -7.97
CA GLY A 50 0.71 -18.93 -8.01
C GLY A 50 -0.41 -18.75 -7.00
N CYS A 51 -1.63 -18.63 -7.51
CA CYS A 51 -2.87 -18.64 -6.73
C CYS A 51 -2.94 -19.83 -5.78
N SER A 52 -3.53 -19.61 -4.60
CA SER A 52 -3.81 -20.64 -3.60
C SER A 52 -4.86 -21.62 -4.12
N GLU A 53 -4.44 -22.83 -4.49
CA GLU A 53 -5.36 -23.94 -4.80
C GLU A 53 -5.75 -24.69 -3.52
N ARG A 54 -7.06 -24.83 -3.31
CA ARG A 54 -7.68 -25.58 -2.21
C ARG A 54 -7.70 -27.07 -2.56
N ASN A 55 -6.95 -27.88 -1.84
CA ASN A 55 -6.98 -29.34 -1.99
C ASN A 55 -8.32 -29.92 -1.51
N ARG A 56 -9.16 -30.40 -2.44
CA ARG A 56 -10.18 -31.42 -2.17
C ARG A 56 -9.56 -32.79 -2.45
N GLY A 57 -9.57 -33.65 -1.44
CA GLY A 57 -8.96 -34.98 -1.51
C GLY A 57 -9.66 -35.93 -2.48
N VAL A 58 -8.86 -36.66 -3.24
CA VAL A 58 -9.26 -37.89 -3.93
C VAL A 58 -8.22 -38.96 -3.61
N LYS A 59 -8.65 -40.01 -2.91
CA LYS A 59 -7.88 -41.24 -2.66
C LYS A 59 -8.02 -42.14 -3.88
N LEU A 60 -6.91 -42.44 -4.56
CA LEU A 60 -6.77 -43.59 -5.43
C LEU A 60 -5.51 -44.33 -4.97
N GLY A 61 -5.72 -45.51 -4.39
CA GLY A 61 -4.66 -46.35 -3.86
C GLY A 61 -4.07 -47.23 -4.94
N PHE A 62 -2.73 -47.26 -5.03
CA PHE A 62 -1.93 -48.42 -5.35
C PHE A 62 -0.54 -48.22 -4.71
N ASN A 63 -0.10 -49.23 -3.96
CA ASN A 63 1.16 -49.23 -3.23
C ASN A 63 2.34 -49.42 -4.18
N LEU A 64 3.23 -48.43 -4.25
CA LEU A 64 4.65 -48.65 -4.53
C LEU A 64 5.45 -47.78 -3.56
N GLN A 65 6.23 -48.45 -2.71
CA GLN A 65 7.20 -47.80 -1.82
C GLN A 65 8.32 -47.16 -2.66
N GLN A 66 8.32 -45.83 -2.73
CA GLN A 66 9.47 -45.01 -2.32
C GLN A 66 8.90 -43.69 -1.80
N GLY A 67 9.29 -43.31 -0.58
CA GLY A 67 8.67 -42.19 0.15
C GLY A 67 8.89 -40.85 -0.54
N TRP A 68 7.84 -40.28 -1.11
CA TRP A 68 7.75 -38.87 -1.46
C TRP A 68 6.98 -38.16 -0.37
N ASN A 69 7.70 -37.55 0.56
CA ASN A 69 7.15 -36.65 1.57
C ASN A 69 7.04 -35.26 0.93
N PRO A 70 5.84 -34.72 0.58
CA PRO A 70 5.72 -33.37 0.07
C PRO A 70 5.62 -32.40 1.25
N TYR A 71 6.56 -32.50 2.19
CA TYR A 71 6.84 -31.38 3.08
C TYR A 71 7.94 -30.60 2.40
N VAL A 72 7.56 -29.67 1.52
CA VAL A 72 8.43 -28.54 1.21
C VAL A 72 8.54 -27.75 2.52
N LYS A 73 9.50 -28.14 3.36
CA LYS A 73 9.97 -27.32 4.46
C LYS A 73 10.63 -26.12 3.81
N VAL A 74 9.83 -25.09 3.56
CA VAL A 74 10.36 -23.76 3.25
C VAL A 74 11.32 -23.43 4.39
N PRO A 75 12.63 -23.25 4.15
CA PRO A 75 13.56 -22.84 5.18
C PRO A 75 13.28 -21.36 5.47
N SER A 76 12.23 -21.08 6.25
CA SER A 76 11.83 -19.71 6.61
C SER A 76 12.89 -18.98 7.44
N LYS A 77 13.96 -19.67 7.85
CA LYS A 77 15.06 -19.12 8.66
C LYS A 77 16.35 -18.86 7.88
N LEU A 78 16.44 -19.19 6.58
CA LEU A 78 17.67 -18.98 5.80
C LEU A 78 17.73 -17.62 5.09
N PHE A 79 16.57 -17.00 4.85
CA PHE A 79 16.53 -15.60 4.43
C PHE A 79 16.58 -14.74 5.69
N GLY A 80 17.79 -14.44 6.15
CA GLY A 80 18.01 -13.28 6.99
C GLY A 80 17.52 -12.08 6.19
N LEU A 81 16.27 -11.66 6.44
CA LEU A 81 15.75 -10.39 5.95
C LEU A 81 16.65 -9.32 6.58
N LYS A 82 17.71 -8.93 5.86
CA LYS A 82 18.37 -7.66 6.15
C LYS A 82 17.26 -6.62 6.10
N GLU A 83 17.06 -5.92 7.20
CA GLU A 83 16.26 -4.72 7.20
C GLU A 83 16.97 -3.74 6.26
N PHE A 84 16.46 -3.63 5.04
CA PHE A 84 16.96 -2.66 4.08
C PHE A 84 16.40 -1.30 4.51
N SER A 85 17.11 -0.62 5.40
CA SER A 85 16.93 0.81 5.59
C SER A 85 17.73 1.53 4.51
N THR A 86 17.05 2.20 3.58
CA THR A 86 17.68 2.95 2.48
C THR A 86 18.18 4.34 2.91
N CYS A 87 18.26 4.63 4.21
CA CYS A 87 18.79 5.90 4.70
C CYS A 87 20.33 5.91 4.59
N ASP A 88 20.83 6.15 3.37
CA ASP A 88 22.22 6.57 3.15
C ASP A 88 22.44 7.94 3.81
N SER A 89 23.11 7.97 4.95
CA SER A 89 23.45 9.20 5.68
C SER A 89 24.49 10.07 4.96
N ALA A 90 25.17 9.52 3.94
CA ALA A 90 26.31 10.15 3.28
C ALA A 90 25.92 11.23 2.24
N HIS A 91 24.66 11.26 1.79
CA HIS A 91 24.15 12.30 0.92
C HIS A 91 22.74 12.65 1.39
N ALA A 92 22.57 13.80 2.03
CA ALA A 92 21.27 14.41 2.28
C ALA A 92 20.61 14.72 0.93
N ARG A 93 20.04 13.71 0.29
CA ARG A 93 19.30 13.87 -0.96
C ARG A 93 18.14 14.79 -0.63
N THR A 94 18.13 15.97 -1.23
CA THR A 94 16.98 16.87 -1.18
C THR A 94 15.81 16.12 -1.79
N VAL A 95 14.92 15.61 -0.93
CA VAL A 95 13.71 14.91 -1.36
C VAL A 95 12.85 15.94 -2.07
N ASN A 96 12.32 15.60 -3.25
CA ASN A 96 11.40 16.47 -3.93
C ASN A 96 10.21 16.75 -2.99
N PRO A 97 9.89 18.01 -2.70
CA PRO A 97 8.84 18.34 -1.75
C PRO A 97 7.47 17.76 -2.13
N GLY A 98 7.19 17.49 -3.41
CA GLY A 98 5.95 16.83 -3.83
C GLY A 98 5.78 15.38 -3.32
N VAL A 99 6.87 14.70 -2.98
CA VAL A 99 6.82 13.34 -2.42
C VAL A 99 6.11 13.32 -1.07
N TRP A 100 6.37 14.32 -0.23
CA TRP A 100 5.72 14.44 1.08
C TRP A 100 4.23 14.75 0.93
N SER A 101 3.84 15.58 -0.05
CA SER A 101 2.43 15.81 -0.38
C SER A 101 1.76 14.52 -0.82
N GLY A 102 2.41 13.72 -1.69
CA GLY A 102 1.89 12.40 -2.09
C GLY A 102 1.76 11.41 -0.93
N LEU A 103 2.70 11.41 0.03
CA LEU A 103 2.60 10.60 1.23
C LEU A 103 1.42 11.02 2.12
N ILE A 104 1.23 12.33 2.31
CA ILE A 104 0.07 12.88 3.03
C ILE A 104 -1.24 12.53 2.29
N ASP A 105 -1.22 12.59 0.96
CA ASP A 105 -2.37 12.26 0.12
C ASP A 105 -2.75 10.78 0.23
N GLY A 106 -1.77 9.88 0.39
CA GLY A 106 -2.00 8.46 0.66
C GLY A 106 -2.46 8.19 2.10
N GLU A 107 -1.60 8.50 3.07
CA GLU A 107 -1.70 8.01 4.46
C GLU A 107 -2.17 9.06 5.48
N GLY A 108 -2.22 10.34 5.08
CA GLY A 108 -2.65 11.43 5.95
C GLY A 108 -4.16 11.44 6.20
N SER A 109 -4.56 11.98 7.34
CA SER A 109 -5.96 12.10 7.77
C SER A 109 -6.19 13.46 8.44
N PHE A 110 -7.26 14.14 8.02
CA PHE A 110 -7.69 15.43 8.55
C PHE A 110 -8.90 15.22 9.46
N GLY A 111 -8.70 15.29 10.77
CA GLY A 111 -9.72 15.03 11.78
C GLY A 111 -10.23 16.31 12.44
N ILE A 112 -11.55 16.42 12.57
CA ILE A 112 -12.21 17.43 13.39
C ILE A 112 -13.05 16.70 14.42
N THR A 113 -12.71 16.85 15.70
CA THR A 113 -13.44 16.28 16.82
C THR A 113 -14.17 17.39 17.57
N VAL A 114 -15.41 17.16 17.99
CA VAL A 114 -16.15 18.09 18.84
C VAL A 114 -16.47 17.40 20.15
N ASP A 115 -15.96 17.97 21.24
CA ASP A 115 -16.02 17.38 22.57
C ASP A 115 -16.58 18.37 23.59
N LYS A 116 -17.31 17.86 24.58
CA LYS A 116 -17.93 18.68 25.63
C LYS A 116 -16.85 19.26 26.53
N SER A 117 -16.90 20.56 26.77
CA SER A 117 -15.94 21.27 27.61
C SER A 117 -16.65 22.28 28.50
N LYS A 118 -16.60 22.05 29.82
CA LYS A 118 -17.18 22.95 30.83
C LYS A 118 -16.45 24.29 30.92
N THR A 119 -15.24 24.39 30.38
CA THR A 119 -14.42 25.62 30.44
C THR A 119 -14.75 26.61 29.32
N ARG A 120 -15.44 26.18 28.26
CA ARG A 120 -15.84 27.04 27.15
C ARG A 120 -17.25 27.58 27.39
N GLN A 121 -17.50 28.83 27.02
CA GLN A 121 -18.79 29.49 27.22
C GLN A 121 -19.95 28.73 26.56
N LEU A 122 -19.71 28.16 25.37
CA LEU A 122 -20.69 27.37 24.63
C LEU A 122 -20.81 25.92 25.13
N GLY A 123 -19.98 25.48 26.08
CA GLY A 123 -19.98 24.10 26.58
C GLY A 123 -19.32 23.07 25.65
N TRP A 124 -18.81 23.48 24.50
CA TRP A 124 -18.18 22.61 23.48
C TRP A 124 -16.80 23.12 23.08
N ARG A 125 -15.93 22.20 22.69
CA ARG A 125 -14.59 22.44 22.14
C ARG A 125 -14.48 21.72 20.81
N ALA A 126 -14.04 22.43 19.78
CA ALA A 126 -13.59 21.83 18.52
C ALA A 126 -12.08 21.58 18.60
N LEU A 127 -11.66 20.35 18.32
CA LEU A 127 -10.27 19.92 18.22
C LEU A 127 -9.97 19.55 16.77
N LEU A 128 -9.05 20.29 16.16
CA LEU A 128 -8.55 19.99 14.83
C LEU A 128 -7.24 19.21 14.97
N LYS A 129 -7.12 18.13 14.22
CA LYS A 129 -5.94 17.26 14.27
C LYS A 129 -5.63 16.67 12.92
N PHE A 130 -4.40 16.86 12.45
CA PHE A 130 -3.85 16.08 11.36
C PHE A 130 -3.15 14.85 11.92
N GLN A 131 -3.31 13.70 11.28
CA GLN A 131 -2.66 12.46 11.66
C GLN A 131 -2.13 11.72 10.42
N LEU A 132 -0.97 11.09 10.56
CA LEU A 132 -0.41 10.18 9.55
C LEU A 132 0.14 8.96 10.28
N GLY A 133 -0.44 7.79 10.01
CA GLY A 133 -0.08 6.53 10.67
C GLY A 133 0.71 5.64 9.72
N LEU A 134 1.89 5.17 10.14
CA LEU A 134 2.70 4.20 9.39
C LEU A 134 3.09 3.02 10.28
N HIS A 135 3.63 1.97 9.67
CA HIS A 135 4.21 0.85 10.41
C HIS A 135 5.51 1.27 11.12
N THR A 136 5.87 0.63 12.25
CA THR A 136 7.09 0.94 13.04
C THR A 136 8.39 0.87 12.24
N LYS A 137 8.42 0.08 11.17
CA LYS A 137 9.57 -0.03 10.25
C LYS A 137 9.86 1.28 9.51
N ASP A 138 8.83 2.08 9.27
CA ASP A 138 8.93 3.32 8.48
C ASP A 138 9.01 4.57 9.38
N LEU A 139 9.37 4.39 10.65
CA LEU A 139 9.51 5.46 11.62
C LEU A 139 10.48 6.56 11.16
N ASN A 140 11.56 6.18 10.46
CA ASN A 140 12.52 7.13 9.90
C ASN A 140 11.88 8.08 8.87
N VAL A 141 10.87 7.61 8.12
CA VAL A 141 10.14 8.45 7.14
C VAL A 141 9.36 9.56 7.85
N LEU A 142 8.76 9.24 9.01
CA LEU A 142 8.06 10.23 9.82
C LEU A 142 8.99 11.29 10.39
N TYR A 143 10.20 10.92 10.82
CA TYR A 143 11.19 11.91 11.27
C TYR A 143 11.66 12.83 10.13
N LEU A 144 11.88 12.28 8.94
CA LEU A 144 12.25 13.08 7.77
C LEU A 144 11.13 14.03 7.36
N LEU A 145 9.87 13.57 7.39
CA LEU A 145 8.70 14.43 7.15
C LEU A 145 8.61 15.55 8.19
N GLN A 146 8.78 15.22 9.47
CA GLN A 146 8.74 16.19 10.57
C GLN A 146 9.82 17.26 10.39
N GLN A 147 11.05 16.86 10.07
CA GLN A 147 12.15 17.78 9.78
C GLN A 147 11.85 18.65 8.56
N HIS A 148 11.31 18.07 7.49
CA HIS A 148 10.94 18.79 6.27
C HIS A 148 9.86 19.85 6.53
N LEU A 149 8.92 19.59 7.43
CA LEU A 149 7.87 20.54 7.84
C LEU A 149 8.34 21.57 8.89
N GLY A 150 9.65 21.63 9.19
CA GLY A 150 10.22 22.58 10.14
C GLY A 150 10.11 22.15 11.60
N GLY A 151 10.03 20.84 11.87
CA GLY A 151 10.02 20.28 13.22
C GLY A 151 8.66 20.28 13.91
N ILE A 152 7.57 20.47 13.18
CA ILE A 152 6.21 20.63 13.74
C ILE A 152 5.57 19.29 14.13
N GLY A 153 4.64 19.33 15.07
CA GLY A 153 3.89 18.14 15.51
C GLY A 153 4.70 17.14 16.34
N SER A 154 4.07 16.02 16.68
CA SER A 154 4.58 14.98 17.57
C SER A 154 4.46 13.59 16.95
N ILE A 155 5.42 12.71 17.26
CA ILE A 155 5.41 11.31 16.85
C ILE A 155 5.15 10.44 18.08
N HIS A 156 4.15 9.56 17.98
CA HIS A 156 3.73 8.68 19.06
C HIS A 156 3.75 7.22 18.62
N LEU A 157 4.48 6.39 19.37
CA LEU A 157 4.50 4.94 19.17
C LEU A 157 3.29 4.29 19.83
N ALA A 158 2.55 3.46 19.11
CA ALA A 158 1.49 2.66 19.71
C ALA A 158 2.11 1.51 20.52
N LYS A 159 1.85 1.45 21.84
CA LYS A 159 2.47 0.43 22.72
C LYS A 159 2.08 -1.03 22.41
N LYS A 160 0.94 -1.25 21.75
CA LYS A 160 0.33 -2.58 21.55
C LYS A 160 0.26 -3.00 20.08
N ARG A 161 0.66 -2.13 19.15
CA ARG A 161 0.56 -2.35 17.71
C ARG A 161 1.85 -1.82 17.08
N ASP A 162 2.30 -2.45 16.01
CA ASP A 162 3.48 -2.00 15.25
C ASP A 162 3.14 -0.78 14.36
N ILE A 163 2.55 0.25 14.97
CA ILE A 163 2.07 1.46 14.31
C ILE A 163 2.65 2.67 15.01
N VAL A 164 3.08 3.65 14.22
CA VAL A 164 3.59 4.94 14.65
C VAL A 164 2.72 6.02 14.04
N ASN A 165 2.24 6.92 14.89
CA ASN A 165 1.38 8.01 14.45
C ASN A 165 2.14 9.32 14.59
N TYR A 166 2.30 10.01 13.47
CA TYR A 166 2.62 11.42 13.45
C TYR A 166 1.33 12.22 13.60
N SER A 167 1.33 13.23 14.47
CA SER A 167 0.16 14.09 14.67
C SER A 167 0.52 15.56 14.84
N ILE A 168 -0.34 16.42 14.32
CA ILE A 168 -0.27 17.87 14.48
C ILE A 168 -1.63 18.34 15.00
N ASP A 169 -1.64 19.02 16.15
CA ASP A 169 -2.83 19.49 16.86
C ASP A 169 -2.78 20.98 17.20
N SER A 170 -1.58 21.57 17.33
CA SER A 170 -1.41 23.02 17.51
C SER A 170 -1.88 23.80 16.28
N ILE A 171 -2.69 24.85 16.50
CA ILE A 171 -3.22 25.71 15.43
C ILE A 171 -2.09 26.37 14.63
N GLU A 172 -1.02 26.81 15.31
CA GLU A 172 0.15 27.41 14.66
C GLU A 172 0.84 26.43 13.71
N ASP A 173 0.95 25.17 14.11
CA ASP A 173 1.57 24.13 13.30
C ASP A 173 0.65 23.66 12.17
N LEU A 174 -0.66 23.60 12.41
CA LEU A 174 -1.64 23.34 11.36
C LEU A 174 -1.61 24.42 10.27
N ASN A 175 -1.40 25.68 10.63
CA ASN A 175 -1.23 26.75 9.64
C ASN A 175 0.02 26.56 8.77
N LYS A 176 1.12 26.08 9.34
CA LYS A 176 2.33 25.73 8.57
C LYS A 176 2.08 24.55 7.62
N LEU A 177 1.35 23.53 8.09
CA LEU A 177 0.93 22.40 7.24
C LEU A 177 0.05 22.88 6.08
N ILE A 178 -0.92 23.76 6.35
CA ILE A 178 -1.80 24.32 5.32
C ILE A 178 -0.99 25.10 4.27
N LEU A 179 -0.05 25.95 4.70
CA LEU A 179 0.81 26.70 3.78
C LEU A 179 1.64 25.77 2.88
N TYR A 180 2.13 24.67 3.44
CA TYR A 180 2.85 23.66 2.69
C TYR A 180 1.95 22.95 1.65
N LEU A 181 0.75 22.54 2.05
CA LEU A 181 -0.21 21.86 1.15
C LEU A 181 -0.84 22.81 0.12
N ASP A 182 -0.91 24.11 0.39
CA ASP A 182 -1.28 25.12 -0.62
C ASP A 182 -0.22 25.23 -1.73
N LYS A 183 1.07 25.07 -1.37
CA LYS A 183 2.17 25.07 -2.33
C LYS A 183 2.28 23.76 -3.10
N TYR A 184 1.95 22.64 -2.46
CA TYR A 184 1.98 21.29 -3.03
C TYR A 184 0.62 20.61 -2.83
N PRO A 185 -0.36 20.89 -3.70
CA PRO A 185 -1.73 20.42 -3.52
C PRO A 185 -1.85 18.91 -3.57
N LEU A 186 -2.80 18.37 -2.80
CA LEU A 186 -3.20 16.96 -2.85
C LEU A 186 -3.90 16.66 -4.17
N LEU A 187 -3.71 15.45 -4.71
CA LEU A 187 -4.23 15.02 -6.00
C LEU A 187 -5.52 14.18 -5.87
N THR A 188 -5.69 13.45 -4.77
CA THR A 188 -6.87 12.60 -4.57
C THR A 188 -8.08 13.39 -4.06
N GLN A 189 -9.21 12.68 -3.86
CA GLN A 189 -10.41 13.24 -3.23
C GLN A 189 -10.16 13.83 -1.84
N LYS A 190 -9.06 13.43 -1.18
CA LYS A 190 -8.61 14.01 0.11
C LYS A 190 -8.32 15.51 0.02
N ALA A 191 -8.08 16.04 -1.18
CA ALA A 191 -7.99 17.49 -1.40
C ALA A 191 -9.26 18.24 -0.96
N ALA A 192 -10.45 17.66 -1.17
CA ALA A 192 -11.71 18.26 -0.72
C ALA A 192 -11.78 18.30 0.82
N ASP A 193 -11.36 17.22 1.49
CA ASP A 193 -11.29 17.15 2.95
C ASP A 193 -10.32 18.19 3.51
N PHE A 194 -9.16 18.36 2.85
CA PHE A 194 -8.20 19.39 3.21
C PHE A 194 -8.78 20.81 3.08
N LEU A 195 -9.56 21.11 2.03
CA LEU A 195 -10.20 22.42 1.86
C LEU A 195 -11.20 22.72 2.98
N LEU A 196 -12.01 21.73 3.37
CA LEU A 196 -12.94 21.84 4.50
C LEU A 196 -12.18 22.00 5.82
N PHE A 197 -11.11 21.23 6.01
CA PHE A 197 -10.25 21.33 7.18
C PHE A 197 -9.59 22.72 7.28
N LYS A 198 -9.12 23.27 6.18
CA LYS A 198 -8.57 24.64 6.10
C LYS A 198 -9.60 25.70 6.47
N GLN A 199 -10.86 25.52 6.06
CA GLN A 199 -11.95 26.41 6.49
C GLN A 199 -12.18 26.30 8.00
N ALA A 200 -12.19 25.08 8.53
CA ALA A 200 -12.37 24.85 9.97
C ALA A 200 -11.24 25.44 10.81
N VAL A 201 -9.98 25.34 10.37
CA VAL A 201 -8.84 25.99 11.06
C VAL A 201 -8.98 27.51 11.11
N LYS A 202 -9.54 28.15 10.07
CA LYS A 202 -9.76 29.60 10.06
C LYS A 202 -10.85 30.08 11.01
N LEU A 203 -11.74 29.20 11.44
CA LEU A 203 -12.87 29.54 12.31
C LEU A 203 -12.53 29.46 13.80
N VAL A 204 -11.41 28.81 14.15
CA VAL A 204 -10.93 28.64 15.53
C VAL A 204 -9.92 29.71 15.89
#